data_AF-P84748-F1
#
_entry.id   AF-P84748-F1
#
_cell.length_a   1.000
_cell.length_b   1.000
_cell.length_c   1.000
_cell.angle_alpha   90.00
_cell.angle_beta   90.00
_cell.angle_gamma   90.00
#
_symmetry.space_group_name_H-M   'P 1'
#
loop_
_entity.id
_entity.type
_entity.pdbx_description
1 polymer ?
#
loop_
_entity_poly.entity_id
_entity_poly.type
_entity_poly.pdbx_seq_one_letter_code
_entity_poly.pdbx_strand_id
1 'polypeptide(L)'
;NAIPGQHYRWPGAKVPYVIDSSLQSNTGFIQRAFQNYALGFYHEQNRSDRDDYLIIYVDNVQKGMEFNFAKLAPSQNILYTTFDYGSIMIYGNDAFSRDGSPM
;
A
#
# COMPACT_ATOMS: atom_id res chain seq x y z
N ASN A 1 18.86 6.79 1.22
CA ASN A 1 19.03 6.06 -0.07
C ASN A 1 18.03 4.91 -0.08
N ALA A 2 17.25 4.72 -1.15
CA ALA A 2 16.21 3.69 -1.19
C ALA A 2 16.74 2.25 -1.31
N ILE A 3 17.95 2.09 -1.88
CA ILE A 3 18.59 0.79 -2.03
C ILE A 3 19.77 0.72 -1.04
N PRO A 4 19.66 -0.09 0.03
CA PRO A 4 20.56 -0.01 1.19
C PRO A 4 21.98 -0.52 0.92
N GLY A 5 22.19 -1.31 -0.14
CA GLY A 5 23.49 -1.90 -0.48
C GLY A 5 23.87 -1.69 -1.93
N GLN A 6 25.16 -1.51 -2.21
CA GLN A 6 25.66 -1.43 -3.59
C GLN A 6 25.46 -2.73 -4.36
N HIS A 7 25.46 -3.88 -3.68
CA HIS A 7 25.24 -5.21 -4.28
C HIS A 7 23.81 -5.44 -4.76
N TYR A 8 22.84 -4.64 -4.31
CA TYR A 8 21.47 -4.64 -4.83
C TYR A 8 21.30 -3.73 -6.06
N ARG A 9 22.37 -3.05 -6.50
CA ARG A 9 22.32 -2.15 -7.63
C ARG A 9 22.91 -2.82 -8.86
N TRP A 10 22.22 -2.60 -9.98
CA TRP A 10 22.72 -3.00 -11.29
C TRP A 10 23.96 -2.18 -11.63
N PRO A 11 25.08 -2.80 -12.06
CA PRO A 11 26.28 -2.07 -12.46
C PRO A 11 25.97 -1.02 -13.54
N GLY A 12 26.36 0.23 -13.30
CA GLY A 12 26.11 1.35 -14.21
C GLY A 12 24.68 1.93 -14.20
N ALA A 13 23.74 1.34 -13.45
CA ALA A 13 22.41 1.88 -13.34
C ALA A 13 22.39 3.15 -12.47
N LYS A 14 21.68 4.16 -12.95
CA LYS A 14 21.38 5.36 -12.16
C LYS A 14 20.33 4.99 -11.11
N VAL A 15 20.59 5.33 -9.85
CA VAL A 15 19.60 5.19 -8.78
C VAL A 15 18.42 6.11 -9.13
N PRO A 16 17.20 5.58 -9.32
CA PRO A 16 16.09 6.37 -9.85
C PRO A 16 15.58 7.42 -8.86
N TYR A 17 15.77 7.21 -7.55
CA TYR A 17 15.34 8.13 -6.51
C TYR A 17 16.11 7.91 -5.20
N VAL A 18 16.14 8.95 -4.36
CA VAL A 18 16.60 8.86 -2.97
C VAL A 18 15.46 9.27 -2.06
N ILE A 19 15.32 8.59 -0.92
CA ILE A 19 14.46 9.07 0.16
C ILE A 19 15.10 10.36 0.69
N ASP A 20 14.38 11.47 0.59
CA ASP A 20 14.81 12.78 1.04
C ASP A 20 15.09 12.79 2.54
N SER A 21 16.06 13.60 2.98
CA SER A 21 16.44 13.65 4.40
C SER A 21 15.32 14.17 5.30
N SER A 22 14.40 14.98 4.78
CA SER A 22 13.19 15.39 5.52
C SER A 22 12.29 14.22 5.92
N LEU A 23 12.40 13.08 5.24
CA LEU A 23 11.65 11.86 5.52
C LEU A 23 12.45 10.85 6.35
N GLN A 24 13.60 11.24 6.91
CA GLN A 24 14.50 10.32 7.62
C GLN A 24 13.76 9.55 8.72
N SER A 25 12.92 10.21 9.51
CA SER A 25 12.10 9.58 10.57
C SER A 25 11.15 8.50 10.05
N ASN A 26 10.75 8.58 8.78
CA ASN A 26 9.75 7.70 8.17
C ASN A 26 10.38 6.65 7.26
N THR A 27 11.71 6.63 7.13
CA THR A 27 12.44 5.74 6.22
C THR A 27 12.07 4.27 6.43
N GLY A 28 11.93 3.82 7.68
CA GLY A 28 11.55 2.45 7.99
C GLY A 28 10.16 2.07 7.47
N PHE A 29 9.18 2.98 7.59
CA PHE A 29 7.83 2.77 7.06
C PHE A 29 7.83 2.73 5.52
N ILE A 30 8.57 3.66 4.89
CA ILE A 30 8.70 3.73 3.43
C ILE A 30 9.35 2.45 2.89
N GLN A 31 10.42 1.98 3.52
CA GLN A 31 11.10 0.75 3.13
C GLN A 31 10.20 -0.47 3.32
N ARG A 32 9.43 -0.55 4.42
CA ARG A 32 8.46 -1.62 4.64
C ARG A 32 7.39 -1.65 3.55
N ALA A 33 6.87 -0.49 3.15
CA ALA A 33 5.89 -0.40 2.07
C ALA A 33 6.46 -0.94 0.75
N PHE A 34 7.68 -0.51 0.38
CA PHE A 34 8.33 -1.01 -0.82
C PHE A 34 8.63 -2.51 -0.77
N GLN A 35 9.04 -3.01 0.39
CA GLN A 35 9.32 -4.43 0.56
C GLN A 35 8.05 -5.26 0.41
N ASN A 36 6.95 -4.88 1.06
CA ASN A 36 5.67 -5.57 0.95
C ASN A 36 5.20 -5.60 -0.50
N TYR A 37 5.26 -4.45 -1.19
CA TYR A 37 4.94 -4.37 -2.61
C TYR A 37 5.81 -5.29 -3.47
N ALA A 38 7.13 -5.28 -3.26
CA ALA A 38 8.08 -6.11 -4.00
C ALA A 38 7.88 -7.62 -3.75
N LEU A 39 7.41 -8.00 -2.56
CA LEU A 39 7.05 -9.38 -2.21
C LEU A 39 5.69 -9.82 -2.77
N GLY A 40 4.96 -8.93 -3.45
CA GLY A 40 3.65 -9.23 -4.04
C GLY A 40 2.49 -9.09 -3.06
N PHE A 41 2.67 -8.40 -1.93
CA PHE A 41 1.54 -8.04 -1.09
C PHE A 41 0.72 -6.94 -1.77
N TYR A 42 -0.60 -7.09 -1.67
CA TYR A 42 -1.56 -6.08 -2.08
C TYR A 42 -1.90 -5.16 -0.90
N HIS A 43 -2.58 -4.05 -1.17
CA HIS A 43 -3.10 -3.21 -0.11
C HIS A 43 -4.13 -3.95 0.75
N GLU A 44 -4.19 -3.64 2.05
CA GLU A 44 -5.07 -4.33 2.99
C GLU A 44 -6.54 -4.20 2.58
N GLN A 45 -6.96 -3.01 2.11
CA GLN A 45 -8.33 -2.80 1.63
C GLN A 45 -8.63 -3.52 0.32
N ASN A 46 -7.69 -4.17 -0.36
CA ASN A 46 -7.97 -4.98 -1.55
C ASN A 46 -8.04 -6.47 -1.24
N ARG A 47 -7.71 -6.90 -0.02
CA ARG A 47 -7.67 -8.31 0.34
C ARG A 47 -9.00 -9.02 0.13
N SER A 48 -8.93 -10.31 -0.17
CA SER A 48 -10.10 -11.14 -0.42
C SER A 48 -10.98 -11.36 0.83
N ASP A 49 -10.39 -11.29 2.01
CA ASP A 49 -11.03 -11.40 3.34
C ASP A 49 -11.39 -10.05 3.97
N ARG A 50 -11.16 -8.93 3.27
CA ARG A 50 -11.27 -7.59 3.88
C ARG A 50 -12.64 -7.28 4.50
N ASP A 51 -13.71 -7.86 3.99
CA ASP A 51 -15.08 -7.54 4.42
C ASP A 51 -15.39 -8.12 5.82
N ASP A 52 -14.51 -8.99 6.34
CA ASP A 52 -14.54 -9.45 7.73
C ASP A 52 -13.97 -8.39 8.70
N TYR A 53 -13.28 -7.37 8.18
CA TYR A 53 -12.51 -6.39 8.95
C TYR A 53 -12.89 -4.93 8.67
N LEU A 54 -13.34 -4.64 7.46
CA LEU A 54 -13.63 -3.31 6.95
C LEU A 54 -15.04 -3.23 6.37
N ILE A 55 -15.68 -2.09 6.61
CA ILE A 55 -16.83 -1.64 5.84
C ILE A 55 -16.32 -0.57 4.88
N ILE A 56 -16.55 -0.74 3.58
CA ILE A 56 -16.17 0.24 2.56
C ILE A 56 -17.44 0.84 1.95
N TYR A 57 -17.62 2.14 2.14
CA TYR A 57 -18.66 2.98 1.57
C TYR A 57 -18.26 3.44 0.17
N VAL A 58 -18.36 2.53 -0.81
CA VAL A 58 -17.96 2.81 -2.21
C VAL A 58 -18.68 4.03 -2.81
N ASP A 59 -19.89 4.34 -2.36
CA ASP A 59 -20.67 5.51 -2.80
C ASP A 59 -20.04 6.86 -2.39
N ASN A 60 -19.13 6.85 -1.42
CA ASN A 60 -18.36 8.01 -0.98
C ASN A 60 -17.07 8.21 -1.79
N VAL A 61 -16.67 7.22 -2.61
CA VAL A 61 -15.47 7.29 -3.43
C VAL A 61 -15.65 8.35 -4.53
N GLN A 62 -14.58 9.09 -4.83
CA GLN A 62 -14.50 9.93 -6.02
C GLN A 62 -14.82 9.12 -7.28
N LYS A 63 -15.70 9.67 -8.13
CA LYS A 63 -16.11 9.02 -9.37
C LYS A 63 -14.90 8.64 -10.23
N GLY A 64 -14.82 7.36 -10.59
CA GLY A 64 -13.72 6.80 -11.38
C GLY A 64 -12.53 6.30 -10.55
N MET A 65 -12.55 6.43 -9.22
CA MET A 65 -11.51 5.93 -8.31
C MET A 65 -11.94 4.65 -7.58
N GLU A 66 -13.13 4.11 -7.83
CA GLU A 66 -13.72 2.94 -7.15
C GLU A 66 -12.84 1.69 -7.33
N PHE A 67 -12.11 1.59 -8.44
CA PHE A 67 -11.20 0.48 -8.72
C PHE A 67 -10.09 0.33 -7.67
N ASN A 68 -9.72 1.41 -6.98
CA ASN A 68 -8.75 1.39 -5.89
C ASN A 68 -9.23 0.57 -4.68
N PHE A 69 -10.56 0.36 -4.59
CA PHE A 69 -11.22 -0.44 -3.57
C PHE A 69 -11.81 -1.72 -4.16
N ALA A 70 -11.35 -2.17 -5.33
CA ALA A 70 -11.75 -3.47 -5.86
C ALA A 70 -11.24 -4.60 -4.95
N LYS A 71 -12.10 -5.56 -4.63
CA LYS A 71 -11.72 -6.74 -3.84
C LYS A 71 -11.03 -7.76 -4.73
N LEU A 72 -9.90 -8.29 -4.28
CA LEU A 72 -9.22 -9.38 -4.97
C LEU A 72 -10.00 -10.68 -4.81
N ALA A 73 -9.99 -11.51 -5.84
CA ALA A 73 -10.47 -12.87 -5.72
C ALA A 73 -9.53 -13.70 -4.82
N PRO A 74 -10.01 -14.72 -4.10
CA PRO A 74 -9.15 -15.61 -3.30
C PRO A 74 -7.99 -16.23 -4.08
N SER A 75 -8.16 -16.47 -5.38
CA SER A 75 -7.09 -16.99 -6.26
C SER A 75 -6.00 -15.97 -6.60
N GLN A 76 -6.27 -14.68 -6.41
CA GLN A 76 -5.33 -13.58 -6.65
C GLN A 76 -4.61 -13.14 -5.39
N ASN A 77 -5.07 -13.58 -4.22
CA ASN A 77 -4.60 -13.07 -2.94
C ASN A 77 -4.39 -14.21 -1.94
N ILE A 78 -3.13 -14.64 -1.83
CA ILE A 78 -2.71 -15.59 -0.79
C ILE A 78 -2.53 -14.83 0.53
N LEU A 79 -3.25 -15.25 1.56
CA LEU A 79 -3.24 -14.61 2.88
C LEU A 79 -2.09 -15.15 3.75
N TYR A 80 -0.88 -14.63 3.54
CA TYR A 80 0.30 -15.00 4.34
C TYR A 80 0.25 -14.46 5.78
N THR A 81 -0.57 -13.45 6.02
CA THR A 81 -0.66 -12.70 7.28
C THR A 81 -2.10 -12.45 7.66
N THR A 82 -2.33 -12.29 8.97
CA THR A 82 -3.58 -11.72 9.48
C THR A 82 -3.74 -10.28 9.01
N PHE A 83 -4.97 -9.79 8.97
CA PHE A 83 -5.27 -8.39 8.65
C PHE A 83 -4.59 -7.45 9.65
N ASP A 84 -3.92 -6.40 9.16
CA ASP A 84 -3.20 -5.42 9.98
C ASP A 84 -3.78 -4.01 9.79
N TYR A 85 -4.58 -3.55 10.75
CA TYR A 85 -5.15 -2.19 10.77
C TYR A 85 -4.09 -1.08 10.82
N GLY A 86 -2.86 -1.37 11.28
CA GLY A 86 -1.72 -0.45 11.33
C GLY A 86 -0.74 -0.63 10.15
N SER A 87 -1.14 -1.39 9.13
CA SER A 87 -0.32 -1.63 7.95
C SER A 87 -0.04 -0.31 7.23
N ILE A 88 1.18 -0.14 6.73
CA ILE A 88 1.49 1.01 5.87
C ILE A 88 0.83 0.87 4.48
N MET A 89 0.30 -0.33 4.19
CA MET A 89 -0.35 -0.67 2.94
C MET A 89 -1.87 -0.51 3.00
N ILE A 90 -2.46 -0.05 4.12
CA ILE A 90 -3.88 0.30 4.18
C ILE A 90 -4.06 1.77 3.78
N TYR A 91 -5.13 2.06 3.05
CA TYR A 91 -5.51 3.44 2.79
C TYR A 91 -6.09 4.12 4.03
N GLY A 92 -5.88 5.43 4.11
CA GLY A 92 -6.54 6.27 5.12
C GLY A 92 -8.05 6.29 4.91
N ASN A 93 -8.79 6.55 5.99
CA ASN A 93 -10.26 6.52 6.01
C ASN A 93 -10.92 7.49 5.04
N ASP A 94 -10.22 8.49 4.54
CA ASP A 94 -10.71 9.51 3.60
C ASP A 94 -9.99 9.46 2.25
N ALA A 95 -9.15 8.45 2.02
CA ALA A 95 -8.42 8.29 0.78
C ALA A 95 -9.39 8.18 -0.39
N PHE A 96 -9.25 9.05 -1.39
CA PHE A 96 -10.16 9.15 -2.54
C PHE A 96 -11.61 9.44 -2.17
N SER A 97 -11.90 9.96 -0.98
CA SER A 97 -13.23 10.43 -0.62
C SER A 97 -13.63 11.63 -1.49
N ARG A 98 -14.90 11.66 -1.92
CA ARG A 98 -15.46 12.74 -2.74
C ARG A 98 -15.46 14.08 -2.00
N ASP A 99 -15.71 14.06 -0.70
CA ASP A 99 -15.96 15.24 0.12
C ASP A 99 -15.26 15.19 1.50
N GLY A 100 -14.37 14.22 1.70
CA GLY A 100 -13.68 13.99 2.98
C GLY A 100 -14.51 13.16 3.97
N SER A 101 -15.68 12.67 3.59
CA SER A 101 -16.39 11.67 4.37
C SER A 101 -15.57 10.38 4.51
N PRO A 102 -15.77 9.63 5.60
CA PRO A 102 -15.22 8.29 5.71
C PRO A 102 -15.61 7.40 4.53
N MET A 103 -14.67 6.57 4.14
CA MET A 103 -14.73 5.56 3.10
C MET A 103 -14.85 4.18 3.71
#